data_AF-A0A957GU97-F1
#
_entry.id   AF-A0A957GU97-F1
#
_cell.length_a   1.000
_cell.length_b   1.000
_cell.length_c   1.000
_cell.angle_alpha   90.00
_cell.angle_beta   90.00
_cell.angle_gamma   90.00
#
_symmetry.space_group_name_H-M   'P 1'
#
loop_
_entity.id
_entity.type
_entity.pdbx_description
1 polymer ?
#
loop_
_entity_poly.entity_id
_entity_poly.type
_entity_poly.pdbx_seq_one_letter_code
_entity_poly.pdbx_strand_id
1 'polypeptide(L)'
;QDKRFLKTFRAAERPGVYCRVLQEGYVNAGDSVAYQSYNGGRISVLEMFREFFEPDHSEATLRRYLNAPIAIRDRQYKEKLLHELRSTQTDKKPDY
;
A
#
# COMPACT_ATOMS: atom_id res chain seq x y z
N GLN A 1 23.23 -11.78 -11.15
CA GLN A 1 22.03 -10.96 -10.86
C GLN A 1 22.12 -9.65 -11.64
N ASP A 2 21.08 -9.26 -12.37
CA ASP A 2 21.08 -7.99 -13.11
C ASP A 2 20.86 -6.80 -12.15
N LYS A 3 21.89 -5.97 -11.98
CA LYS A 3 21.86 -4.79 -11.10
C LYS A 3 20.88 -3.71 -11.57
N ARG A 4 20.44 -3.75 -12.83
CA ARG A 4 19.49 -2.77 -13.40
C ARG A 4 18.04 -3.19 -13.21
N PHE A 5 17.79 -4.45 -12.85
CA PHE A 5 16.43 -4.99 -12.79
C PHE A 5 15.48 -4.12 -11.96
N LEU A 6 15.88 -3.68 -10.76
CA LEU A 6 15.02 -2.86 -9.90
C LEU A 6 14.64 -1.52 -10.56
N LYS A 7 15.59 -0.87 -11.25
CA LYS A 7 15.34 0.40 -11.95
C LYS A 7 14.40 0.19 -13.12
N THR A 8 14.64 -0.84 -13.93
CA THR A 8 13.78 -1.20 -15.07
C THR A 8 12.38 -1.62 -14.61
N PHE A 9 12.28 -2.40 -13.54
CA PHE A 9 11.01 -2.83 -12.94
C PHE A 9 10.21 -1.64 -12.39
N ARG A 10 10.87 -0.74 -11.64
CA ARG A 10 10.26 0.51 -11.18
C ARG A 10 9.75 1.35 -12.35
N ALA A 11 10.55 1.53 -13.39
CA ALA A 11 10.19 2.31 -14.57
C ALA A 11 9.06 1.66 -15.39
N ALA A 12 8.96 0.34 -15.41
CA ALA A 12 7.93 -0.37 -16.17
C ALA A 12 6.55 -0.30 -15.50
N GLU A 13 6.47 -0.10 -14.17
CA GLU A 13 5.22 -0.06 -13.42
C GLU A 13 4.29 -1.26 -13.68
N ARG A 14 4.86 -2.46 -13.79
CA ARG A 14 4.10 -3.71 -13.98
C ARG A 14 4.19 -4.61 -12.73
N PRO A 15 3.69 -4.17 -11.56
CA PRO A 15 3.69 -5.01 -10.37
C PRO A 15 2.68 -6.16 -10.51
N GLY A 16 3.02 -7.29 -9.91
CA GLY A 16 2.03 -8.31 -9.58
C GLY A 16 1.24 -7.91 -8.33
N VAL A 17 0.20 -8.68 -8.01
CA VAL A 17 -0.58 -8.52 -6.78
C VAL A 17 -0.74 -9.85 -6.06
N TYR A 18 -0.91 -9.77 -4.76
CA TYR A 18 -1.32 -10.90 -3.93
C TYR A 18 -2.78 -10.73 -3.54
N CYS A 19 -3.54 -11.82 -3.61
CA CYS A 19 -4.91 -11.88 -3.10
C CYS A 19 -4.92 -12.63 -1.77
N ARG A 20 -5.69 -12.14 -0.79
CA ARG A 20 -5.99 -12.92 0.41
C ARG A 20 -7.16 -13.84 0.13
N VAL A 21 -7.11 -15.05 0.67
CA VAL A 21 -8.25 -15.97 0.67
C VAL A 21 -9.26 -15.45 1.68
N LEU A 22 -10.47 -15.14 1.22
CA LEU A 22 -11.59 -14.73 2.08
C LEU A 22 -12.40 -15.94 2.56
N GLN A 23 -12.52 -16.93 1.68
CA GLN A 23 -13.21 -18.19 1.92
C GLN A 23 -12.42 -19.29 1.21
N GLU A 24 -12.11 -20.36 1.94
CA GLU A 24 -11.40 -21.52 1.40
C GLU A 24 -12.30 -22.33 0.46
N GLY A 25 -11.68 -23.06 -0.47
CA GLY A 25 -12.37 -23.89 -1.45
C GLY A 25 -11.44 -24.41 -2.53
N TYR A 26 -11.99 -25.19 -3.46
CA TYR A 26 -11.28 -25.69 -4.62
C TYR A 26 -11.48 -24.76 -5.83
N VAL A 27 -10.42 -24.57 -6.60
CA VAL A 27 -10.42 -23.80 -7.85
C VAL A 27 -9.65 -24.58 -8.91
N ASN A 28 -10.10 -24.48 -10.16
CA ASN A 28 -9.50 -25.15 -11.31
C ASN A 28 -9.18 -24.15 -12.43
N ALA A 29 -8.25 -24.54 -13.31
CA ALA A 29 -7.99 -23.76 -14.52
C ALA A 29 -9.25 -23.75 -15.41
N GLY A 30 -9.67 -22.56 -15.84
CA GLY A 30 -10.86 -22.36 -16.64
C GLY A 30 -12.11 -21.97 -15.85
N ASP A 31 -12.06 -21.97 -14.51
CA ASP A 31 -13.16 -21.49 -13.69
C ASP A 31 -13.49 -20.02 -14.00
N SER A 32 -14.77 -19.68 -14.02
CA SER A 32 -15.23 -18.32 -14.28
C SER A 32 -14.86 -17.38 -13.14
N VAL A 33 -14.37 -16.19 -13.47
CA VAL A 33 -14.02 -15.15 -12.49
C VAL A 33 -15.04 -14.02 -12.58
N ALA A 34 -15.64 -13.67 -11.44
CA ALA A 34 -16.51 -12.52 -11.32
C ALA A 34 -15.82 -11.40 -10.54
N TYR A 35 -15.97 -10.15 -11.00
CA TYR A 35 -15.51 -8.98 -10.28
C TYR A 35 -16.63 -8.43 -9.40
N GLN A 36 -16.41 -8.41 -8.09
CA GLN A 36 -17.25 -7.70 -7.14
C GLN A 36 -16.54 -6.43 -6.65
N SER A 37 -17.13 -5.27 -6.94
CA SER A 37 -16.50 -3.99 -6.63
C SER A 37 -16.64 -3.61 -5.15
N TYR A 38 -15.58 -3.07 -4.56
CA TYR A 38 -15.58 -2.56 -3.18
C TYR A 38 -16.14 -1.14 -3.11
N ASN A 39 -17.22 -0.87 -2.37
CA ASN A 39 -17.90 0.44 -2.43
C ASN A 39 -17.26 1.57 -1.59
N GLY A 40 -16.20 1.30 -0.82
CA GLY A 40 -15.52 2.32 -0.01
C GLY A 40 -14.36 3.02 -0.72
N GLY A 41 -13.56 3.78 0.04
CA GLY A 41 -12.35 4.43 -0.46
C GLY A 41 -11.34 3.43 -1.04
N ARG A 42 -10.93 3.62 -2.28
CA ARG A 42 -10.01 2.73 -3.00
C ARG A 42 -8.64 3.36 -3.16
N ILE A 43 -7.61 2.51 -3.12
CA ILE A 43 -6.26 2.82 -3.55
C ILE A 43 -5.92 1.85 -4.68
N SER A 44 -5.44 2.38 -5.80
CA SER A 44 -5.07 1.51 -6.93
C SER A 44 -3.76 0.78 -6.65
N VAL A 45 -3.54 -0.35 -7.33
CA VAL A 45 -2.28 -1.10 -7.25
C VAL A 45 -1.09 -0.22 -7.68
N LEU A 46 -1.26 0.56 -8.75
CA LEU A 46 -0.22 1.46 -9.25
C LEU A 46 0.06 2.61 -8.27
N GLU A 47 -0.98 3.11 -7.62
CA GLU A 47 -0.82 4.13 -6.58
C GLU A 47 -0.03 3.57 -5.38
N MET A 48 -0.35 2.35 -4.91
CA MET A 48 0.47 1.70 -3.88
C MET A 48 1.90 1.46 -4.34
N PHE A 49 2.08 0.99 -5.57
CA PHE A 49 3.40 0.73 -6.12
C PHE A 49 4.27 1.99 -6.15
N ARG A 50 3.72 3.11 -6.62
CA ARG A 50 4.45 4.39 -6.67
C ARG A 50 4.78 4.89 -5.29
N GLU A 51 3.82 4.81 -4.37
CA GLU A 51 3.99 5.28 -3.00
C GLU A 51 5.05 4.49 -2.23
N PHE A 52 5.23 3.18 -2.51
CA PHE A 52 6.33 2.40 -1.94
C PHE A 52 7.72 2.97 -2.27
N PHE A 53 7.86 3.68 -3.40
CA PHE A 53 9.11 4.31 -3.79
C PHE A 53 9.17 5.83 -3.50
N GLU A 54 8.17 6.36 -2.81
CA GLU A 54 8.15 7.75 -2.37
C GLU A 54 8.89 7.86 -1.02
N PRO A 55 9.91 8.73 -0.90
CA PRO A 55 10.66 8.88 0.34
C PRO A 55 9.85 9.54 1.47
N ASP A 56 8.90 10.43 1.13
CA ASP A 56 8.21 11.27 2.10
C ASP A 56 6.70 11.03 2.11
N HIS A 57 6.13 10.93 3.32
CA HIS A 57 4.69 10.71 3.49
C HIS A 57 4.05 11.80 4.36
N SER A 58 3.01 12.45 3.84
CA SER A 58 2.17 13.33 4.65
C SER A 58 1.19 12.52 5.51
N GLU A 59 0.81 13.07 6.66
CA GLU A 59 -0.18 12.46 7.55
C GLU A 59 -1.52 12.19 6.83
N ALA A 60 -1.98 13.13 6.01
CA ALA A 60 -3.20 12.99 5.22
C ALA A 60 -3.12 11.79 4.26
N THR A 61 -1.96 11.59 3.63
CA THR A 61 -1.71 10.43 2.76
C THR A 61 -1.74 9.14 3.56
N LEU A 62 -0.98 9.05 4.65
CA LEU A 62 -0.96 7.85 5.50
C LEU A 62 -2.36 7.46 5.98
N ARG A 63 -3.16 8.44 6.44
CA ARG A 63 -4.54 8.22 6.87
C ARG A 63 -5.44 7.73 5.73
N ARG A 64 -5.31 8.30 4.53
CA ARG A 64 -6.09 7.85 3.36
C ARG A 64 -5.82 6.38 3.03
N TYR A 65 -4.57 5.95 3.08
CA TYR A 65 -4.20 4.55 2.83
C TYR A 65 -4.67 3.62 3.95
N LEU A 66 -4.56 4.03 5.22
CA LEU A 66 -5.04 3.25 6.36
C LEU A 66 -6.56 3.07 6.38
N ASN A 67 -7.31 3.99 5.76
CA ASN A 67 -8.76 3.88 5.57
C ASN A 67 -9.17 2.94 4.42
N ALA A 68 -8.24 2.49 3.59
CA ALA A 68 -8.50 1.54 2.50
C ALA A 68 -8.22 0.08 2.94
N PRO A 69 -8.79 -0.93 2.26
CA PRO A 69 -8.56 -2.35 2.56
C PRO A 69 -7.20 -2.86 2.05
N ILE A 70 -6.11 -2.24 2.50
CA ILE A 70 -4.73 -2.60 2.14
C ILE A 70 -4.24 -3.87 2.87
N ALA A 71 -3.16 -4.47 2.38
CA ALA A 71 -2.55 -5.64 2.99
C ALA A 71 -2.02 -5.33 4.41
N ILE A 72 -1.99 -6.36 5.28
CA ILE A 72 -1.62 -6.18 6.69
C ILE A 72 -0.18 -5.63 6.86
N ARG A 73 0.76 -6.04 5.99
CA ARG A 73 2.15 -5.56 6.03
C ARG A 73 2.22 -4.06 5.72
N ASP A 74 1.52 -3.61 4.68
CA ASP A 74 1.45 -2.19 4.33
C ASP A 74 0.77 -1.37 5.42
N ARG A 75 -0.31 -1.91 6.02
CA ARG A 75 -0.99 -1.27 7.15
C ARG A 75 -0.06 -1.06 8.33
N GLN A 76 0.64 -2.10 8.79
CA GLN A 76 1.58 -2.02 9.91
C GLN A 76 2.71 -1.03 9.64
N TYR A 77 3.26 -1.04 8.43
CA TYR A 77 4.30 -0.10 8.02
C TYR A 77 3.81 1.36 8.07
N LYS A 78 2.61 1.64 7.54
CA LYS A 78 2.02 2.99 7.53
C LYS A 78 1.58 3.48 8.90
N GLU A 79 1.11 2.58 9.77
CA GLU A 79 0.83 2.89 11.17
C GLU A 79 2.09 3.33 11.91
N LYS A 80 3.22 2.62 11.67
CA LYS A 80 4.53 3.01 12.22
C LYS A 80 4.96 4.39 11.71
N LEU A 81 4.91 4.64 10.40
CA LEU A 81 5.25 5.94 9.82
C LEU A 81 4.38 7.07 10.39
N LEU A 82 3.08 6.83 10.55
CA LEU A 82 2.16 7.81 11.10
C LEU A 82 2.47 8.12 12.57
N HIS A 83 2.86 7.10 13.35
CA HIS A 83 3.28 7.28 14.73
C HIS A 83 4.55 8.14 14.82
N GLU A 84 5.58 7.82 14.04
CA GLU A 84 6.86 8.54 13.98
C GLU A 84 6.70 10.00 13.51
N LEU A 85 5.81 10.23 12.54
CA LEU A 85 5.51 11.58 12.05
C LEU A 85 4.88 12.46 13.13
N ARG A 86 3.98 11.88 13.95
CA ARG A 86 3.29 12.59 15.04
C ARG A 86 4.16 12.83 16.26
N SER A 87 5.07 11.91 16.61
CA SER A 87 6.03 12.12 17.70
C SER A 87 6.98 13.28 17.35
N THR A 88 7.51 13.29 16.13
CA THR A 88 8.39 14.37 15.63
C THR A 88 7.72 15.75 15.62
N GLN A 89 6.40 15.82 15.41
CA GLN A 89 5.66 17.08 15.48
C GLN A 89 5.40 17.54 16.92
N THR A 90 5.30 16.60 17.86
CA THR A 90 5.08 16.90 19.29
C THR A 90 6.35 17.46 19.93
N ASP A 91 7.53 16.97 19.53
CA ASP A 91 8.84 17.45 19.98
C ASP A 91 9.22 18.83 19.41
N LYS A 92 8.51 19.32 18.38
CA LYS A 92 8.74 20.63 17.74
C LYS A 92 7.81 21.73 18.25
N LYS A 93 7.11 21.53 19.38
CA LYS A 93 6.23 22.55 19.95
C LYS A 93 7.07 23.78 20.37
N PRO A 94 6.78 25.00 19.88
CA PRO A 94 7.57 26.17 20.23
C PRO A 94 7.37 26.53 21.69
N ASP A 95 8.48 26.78 22.40
CA ASP A 95 8.49 27.53 23.65
C ASP A 95 7.89 28.90 23.36
N TYR A 96 6.72 29.18 23.94
CA TYR A 96 6.19 30.52 24.09
C TYR A 96 6.51 31.01 25.50
#